data_AF-A0A927F9G0-F1
#
_entry.id   AF-A0A927F9G0-F1
#
_cell.length_a   1.000
_cell.length_b   1.000
_cell.length_c   1.000
_cell.angle_alpha   90.00
_cell.angle_beta   90.00
_cell.angle_gamma   90.00
#
_symmetry.space_group_name_H-M   'P 1'
#
loop_
_entity.id
_entity.type
_entity.pdbx_description
1 polymer ?
#
loop_
_entity_poly.entity_id
_entity_poly.type
_entity_poly.pdbx_seq_one_letter_code
_entity_poly.pdbx_strand_id
1 'polypeptide(L)'
;MRHSSEAETRALDGHSSPVERRLLSRETVSLKLSSPSRTSPRRTSPHVADKISKAKRSWLMSRVASKHTKPERLVRSLLHRLGYRFTVNGPKNKSLPGRPDIVFPSRKIALFVHGCFWHRHHGCKTATTPKSNTAYWNAKFARNVERDCQTEAALQQKGWQVIVVWECELKQLEQLAARLINTLPRVDSLNLPEDIDDSQLVAETQAVYASRLSKSR
;
A
#
# COMPACT_ATOMS: atom_id res chain seq x y z
N MET A 1 32.65 -29.54 19.25
CA MET A 1 34.07 -29.79 19.60
C MET A 1 34.59 -30.85 18.62
N ARG A 2 35.69 -30.68 17.89
CA ARG A 2 36.65 -29.56 17.72
C ARG A 2 36.74 -29.28 16.20
N HIS A 3 36.64 -28.03 15.73
CA HIS A 3 37.78 -27.13 15.42
C HIS A 3 38.85 -27.81 14.52
N SER A 4 39.03 -27.37 13.26
CA SER A 4 39.86 -26.21 12.82
C SER A 4 41.37 -26.54 12.92
N SER A 5 42.22 -26.29 11.92
CA SER A 5 42.07 -25.64 10.60
C SER A 5 43.36 -25.90 9.74
N GLU A 6 43.77 -25.25 8.63
CA GLU A 6 43.40 -24.04 7.83
C GLU A 6 43.84 -24.27 6.34
N ALA A 7 43.44 -23.49 5.31
CA ALA A 7 44.22 -22.48 4.54
C ALA A 7 45.65 -22.86 4.03
N GLU A 8 46.17 -22.42 2.86
CA GLU A 8 45.64 -21.52 1.80
C GLU A 8 46.41 -21.61 0.45
N THR A 9 46.10 -20.70 -0.48
CA THR A 9 46.84 -20.33 -1.71
C THR A 9 46.83 -21.29 -2.92
N ARG A 10 46.24 -20.80 -4.02
CA ARG A 10 46.63 -21.15 -5.40
C ARG A 10 46.18 -20.03 -6.34
N ALA A 11 47.12 -19.36 -7.02
CA ALA A 11 46.80 -18.20 -7.84
C ALA A 11 47.78 -18.02 -9.03
N LEU A 12 47.26 -17.34 -10.06
CA LEU A 12 47.94 -16.70 -11.20
C LEU A 12 48.60 -17.61 -12.25
N ASP A 13 47.90 -17.68 -13.38
CA ASP A 13 48.30 -17.16 -14.70
C ASP A 13 49.55 -17.71 -15.40
N GLY A 14 49.38 -18.08 -16.67
CA GLY A 14 50.43 -18.67 -17.49
C GLY A 14 50.80 -17.87 -18.74
N HIS A 15 52.02 -18.14 -19.19
CA HIS A 15 52.54 -17.97 -20.55
C HIS A 15 52.88 -16.55 -21.04
N SER A 16 54.18 -16.38 -21.25
CA SER A 16 54.82 -15.19 -21.81
C SER A 16 54.74 -15.12 -23.34
N SER A 17 55.01 -13.91 -23.83
CA SER A 17 55.29 -13.46 -25.20
C SER A 17 56.15 -14.38 -26.07
N PRO A 18 56.00 -14.30 -27.41
CA PRO A 18 57.09 -13.79 -28.26
C PRO A 18 56.64 -12.66 -29.21
N VAL A 19 57.23 -11.45 -29.21
CA VAL A 19 58.59 -11.04 -29.65
C VAL A 19 58.71 -10.76 -31.17
N GLU A 20 58.70 -9.47 -31.49
CA GLU A 20 59.35 -8.73 -32.60
C GLU A 20 59.23 -9.15 -34.09
N ARG A 21 58.51 -8.30 -34.85
CA ARG A 21 59.02 -7.45 -35.97
C ARG A 21 57.85 -6.55 -36.47
N ARG A 22 58.04 -5.39 -37.15
CA ARG A 22 59.23 -4.76 -37.77
C ARG A 22 59.14 -3.22 -37.66
N LEU A 23 60.26 -2.51 -37.76
CA LEU A 23 60.39 -1.05 -37.66
C LEU A 23 60.55 -0.32 -39.02
N LEU A 24 60.27 0.99 -39.01
CA LEU A 24 60.74 2.07 -39.90
C LEU A 24 60.26 2.17 -41.37
N SER A 25 59.46 3.22 -41.63
CA SER A 25 59.77 4.35 -42.56
C SER A 25 58.68 5.42 -42.36
N ARG A 26 58.94 6.61 -41.77
CA ARG A 26 59.68 7.81 -42.24
C ARG A 26 58.76 8.81 -42.96
N GLU A 27 59.14 10.10 -42.88
CA GLU A 27 58.50 11.28 -43.49
C GLU A 27 57.13 11.69 -42.85
N THR A 28 56.78 12.97 -42.65
CA THR A 28 57.52 14.24 -42.82
C THR A 28 57.19 15.24 -41.68
N VAL A 29 58.00 16.28 -41.50
CA VAL A 29 57.79 17.35 -40.50
C VAL A 29 56.71 18.33 -40.96
N SER A 30 55.85 18.80 -40.05
CA SER A 30 55.07 20.02 -40.25
C SER A 30 54.74 20.71 -38.92
N LEU A 31 55.38 21.86 -38.68
CA LEU A 31 55.10 22.75 -37.56
C LEU A 31 53.75 23.46 -37.79
N LYS A 32 52.76 23.22 -36.93
CA LYS A 32 51.56 24.09 -36.83
C LYS A 32 51.25 24.46 -35.39
N LEU A 33 51.77 25.65 -35.05
CA LEU A 33 51.29 26.65 -34.10
C LEU A 33 50.12 26.25 -33.17
N SER A 34 50.39 26.36 -31.88
CA SER A 34 49.44 26.24 -30.77
C SER A 34 48.15 27.03 -31.02
N SER A 35 47.02 26.34 -31.04
CA SER A 35 45.69 26.95 -30.93
C SER A 35 45.06 26.56 -29.59
N PRO A 36 44.56 27.51 -28.78
CA PRO A 36 44.06 27.20 -27.45
C PRO A 36 42.85 26.27 -27.54
N SER A 37 42.81 25.28 -26.63
CA SER A 37 41.76 24.28 -26.59
C SER A 37 40.38 24.93 -26.42
N ARG A 38 39.56 24.91 -27.48
CA ARG A 38 38.11 25.11 -27.35
C ARG A 38 37.50 23.89 -26.69
N THR A 39 37.72 23.76 -25.38
CA THR A 39 36.90 22.97 -24.47
C THR A 39 35.50 23.58 -24.49
N SER A 40 34.70 23.17 -25.46
CA SER A 40 33.27 23.41 -25.47
C SER A 40 32.73 23.01 -24.09
N PRO A 41 32.09 23.91 -23.33
CA PRO A 41 31.58 23.55 -22.01
C PRO A 41 30.56 22.43 -22.24
N ARG A 42 30.92 21.22 -21.81
CA ARG A 42 30.05 20.03 -21.89
C ARG A 42 28.73 20.44 -21.27
N ARG A 43 27.69 20.63 -22.11
CA ARG A 43 26.37 21.07 -21.64
C ARG A 43 25.93 20.07 -20.59
N THR A 44 25.99 20.47 -19.33
CA THR A 44 25.45 19.73 -18.20
C THR A 44 23.95 19.70 -18.42
N SER A 45 23.45 18.61 -19.01
CA SER A 45 22.02 18.40 -19.21
C SER A 45 21.35 18.67 -17.87
N PRO A 46 20.44 19.66 -17.77
CA PRO A 46 19.98 20.15 -16.48
C PRO A 46 19.39 19.00 -15.69
N HIS A 47 19.99 18.71 -14.53
CA HIS A 47 19.62 17.61 -13.64
C HIS A 47 18.10 17.54 -13.55
N VAL A 48 17.49 16.49 -14.11
CA VAL A 48 16.08 16.50 -14.55
C VAL A 48 15.19 16.99 -13.42
N ALA A 49 14.79 18.26 -13.54
CA ALA A 49 14.09 18.95 -12.49
C ALA A 49 12.71 18.30 -12.28
N ASP A 50 12.17 18.45 -11.08
CA ASP A 50 10.75 18.20 -10.87
C ASP A 50 9.94 19.01 -11.89
N LYS A 51 9.11 18.32 -12.69
CA LYS A 51 8.23 18.93 -13.72
C LYS A 51 7.14 19.85 -13.15
N ILE A 52 7.27 20.23 -11.88
CA ILE A 52 6.31 20.94 -11.04
C ILE A 52 7.11 21.86 -10.11
N SER A 53 6.91 23.18 -10.21
CA SER A 53 7.62 24.15 -9.36
C SER A 53 7.31 23.98 -7.87
N LYS A 54 8.21 24.45 -6.99
CA LYS A 54 8.02 24.39 -5.52
C LYS A 54 6.66 24.94 -5.07
N ALA A 55 6.24 26.07 -5.65
CA ALA A 55 4.93 26.67 -5.41
C ALA A 55 3.77 25.77 -5.88
N LYS A 56 3.84 25.24 -7.11
CA LYS A 56 2.79 24.35 -7.64
C LYS A 56 2.71 23.02 -6.87
N ARG A 57 3.84 22.49 -6.39
CA ARG A 57 3.87 21.33 -5.48
C ARG A 57 3.21 21.65 -4.14
N SER A 58 3.51 22.81 -3.54
CA SER A 58 2.88 23.23 -2.29
C SER A 58 1.35 23.33 -2.43
N TRP A 59 0.88 23.96 -3.51
CA TRP A 59 -0.53 24.08 -3.86
C TRP A 59 -1.22 22.75 -4.19
N LEU A 60 -0.50 21.76 -4.73
CA LEU A 60 -1.01 20.40 -4.89
C LEU A 60 -1.13 19.68 -3.54
N MET A 61 -0.12 19.82 -2.67
CA MET A 61 -0.10 19.17 -1.36
C MET A 61 -1.18 19.72 -0.41
N SER A 62 -1.46 21.03 -0.43
CA SER A 62 -2.57 21.60 0.35
C SER A 62 -3.96 21.19 -0.12
N ARG A 63 -4.08 20.61 -1.32
CA ARG A 63 -5.32 20.04 -1.88
C ARG A 63 -5.44 18.52 -1.70
N VAL A 64 -4.47 17.86 -1.06
CA VAL A 64 -4.61 16.44 -0.69
C VAL A 64 -5.52 16.34 0.52
N ALA A 65 -6.79 16.01 0.28
CA ALA A 65 -7.78 15.82 1.33
C ALA A 65 -7.38 14.66 2.27
N SER A 66 -7.49 14.89 3.58
CA SER A 66 -7.19 13.90 4.62
C SER A 66 -8.35 12.94 4.93
N LYS A 67 -9.53 13.20 4.34
CA LYS A 67 -10.76 12.41 4.44
C LYS A 67 -11.61 12.59 3.18
N HIS A 68 -12.52 11.66 2.96
CA HIS A 68 -13.48 11.58 1.86
C HIS A 68 -12.85 11.61 0.47
N THR A 69 -11.63 11.06 0.42
CA THR A 69 -10.83 10.79 -0.76
C THR A 69 -11.60 9.96 -1.79
N LYS A 70 -11.12 9.96 -3.05
CA LYS A 70 -11.74 9.14 -4.11
C LYS A 70 -11.70 7.63 -3.76
N PRO A 71 -10.60 7.06 -3.21
CA PRO A 71 -10.58 5.69 -2.72
C PRO A 71 -11.67 5.39 -1.68
N GLU A 72 -11.78 6.15 -0.59
CA GLU A 72 -12.82 5.93 0.44
C GLU A 72 -14.23 5.92 -0.15
N ARG A 73 -14.53 6.81 -1.11
CA ARG A 73 -15.86 6.89 -1.72
C ARG A 73 -16.17 5.68 -2.59
N LEU A 74 -15.16 5.15 -3.30
CA LEU A 74 -15.30 3.93 -4.10
C LEU A 74 -15.49 2.69 -3.21
N VAL A 75 -14.70 2.54 -2.14
CA VAL A 75 -14.86 1.42 -1.18
C VAL A 75 -16.23 1.45 -0.51
N ARG A 76 -16.70 2.63 -0.05
CA ARG A 76 -18.05 2.78 0.53
C ARG A 76 -19.17 2.44 -0.48
N SER A 77 -19.04 2.87 -1.73
CA SER A 77 -20.00 2.54 -2.80
C SER A 77 -19.98 1.05 -3.17
N LEU A 78 -18.82 0.39 -3.13
CA LEU A 78 -18.72 -1.05 -3.32
C LEU A 78 -19.41 -1.82 -2.18
N LEU A 79 -19.04 -1.54 -0.92
CA LEU A 79 -19.61 -2.20 0.25
C LEU A 79 -21.14 -2.04 0.35
N HIS A 80 -21.67 -0.86 0.02
CA HIS A 80 -23.13 -0.63 0.01
C HIS A 80 -23.83 -1.43 -1.11
N ARG A 81 -23.22 -1.58 -2.30
CA ARG A 81 -23.75 -2.44 -3.38
C ARG A 81 -23.66 -3.93 -3.03
N LEU A 82 -22.71 -4.31 -2.18
CA LEU A 82 -22.59 -5.65 -1.60
C LEU A 82 -23.50 -5.87 -0.36
N GLY A 83 -24.43 -4.95 -0.07
CA GLY A 83 -25.42 -5.07 1.01
C GLY A 83 -24.92 -4.73 2.42
N TYR A 84 -23.61 -4.49 2.61
CA TYR A 84 -23.04 -4.25 3.93
C TYR A 84 -23.46 -2.89 4.53
N ARG A 85 -23.80 -2.90 5.82
CA ARG A 85 -24.05 -1.70 6.64
C ARG A 85 -22.85 -1.44 7.57
N PHE A 86 -22.43 -0.18 7.67
CA PHE A 86 -21.19 0.23 8.33
C PHE A 86 -21.25 1.70 8.82
N THR A 87 -20.37 2.09 9.75
CA THR A 87 -20.25 3.48 10.24
C THR A 87 -19.01 4.16 9.67
N VAL A 88 -19.16 5.44 9.31
CA VAL A 88 -18.08 6.29 8.74
C VAL A 88 -17.96 7.58 9.53
N ASN A 89 -16.74 7.95 9.95
CA ASN A 89 -16.46 9.18 10.73
C ASN A 89 -17.33 9.37 12.01
N GLY A 90 -18.03 8.32 12.46
CA GLY A 90 -18.95 8.35 13.60
C GLY A 90 -18.26 8.21 14.96
N PRO A 91 -19.00 8.17 16.07
CA PRO A 91 -18.44 8.05 17.42
C PRO A 91 -17.52 6.83 17.57
N LYS A 92 -17.95 5.65 17.08
CA LYS A 92 -17.16 4.41 17.12
C LYS A 92 -15.86 4.54 16.31
N ASN A 93 -15.90 5.11 15.10
CA ASN A 93 -14.67 5.40 14.32
C ASN A 93 -13.73 6.33 15.09
N LYS A 94 -14.27 7.39 15.72
CA LYS A 94 -13.48 8.40 16.47
C LYS A 94 -12.83 7.85 17.74
N SER A 95 -13.43 6.85 18.39
CA SER A 95 -12.92 6.20 19.62
C SER A 95 -11.89 5.10 19.40
N LEU A 96 -11.70 4.63 18.16
CA LEU A 96 -10.79 3.53 17.84
C LEU A 96 -9.37 4.04 17.48
N PRO A 97 -8.30 3.25 17.77
CA PRO A 97 -6.95 3.54 17.29
C PRO A 97 -6.92 3.76 15.77
N GLY A 98 -6.07 4.67 15.30
CA GLY A 98 -5.97 5.07 13.88
C GLY A 98 -7.18 5.81 13.30
N ARG A 99 -8.37 5.72 13.93
CA ARG A 99 -9.67 6.21 13.46
C ARG A 99 -10.07 5.63 12.09
N PRO A 100 -10.45 4.34 12.02
CA PRO A 100 -10.69 3.63 10.75
C PRO A 100 -11.75 4.31 9.88
N ASP A 101 -11.51 4.33 8.57
CA ASP A 101 -12.40 4.95 7.57
C ASP A 101 -13.82 4.38 7.63
N ILE A 102 -13.89 3.05 7.78
CA ILE A 102 -15.11 2.24 7.80
C ILE A 102 -15.03 1.29 9.00
N VAL A 103 -16.13 1.18 9.75
CA VAL A 103 -16.21 0.33 10.94
C VAL A 103 -17.51 -0.49 10.89
N PHE A 104 -17.42 -1.75 11.30
CA PHE A 104 -18.55 -2.68 11.44
C PHE A 104 -18.73 -3.04 12.93
N PRO A 105 -19.50 -2.25 13.72
CA PRO A 105 -19.47 -2.35 15.18
C PRO A 105 -19.90 -3.71 15.74
N SER A 106 -20.91 -4.35 15.14
CA SER A 106 -21.43 -5.67 15.56
C SER A 106 -20.45 -6.82 15.29
N ARG A 107 -19.54 -6.66 14.32
CA ARG A 107 -18.57 -7.68 13.91
C ARG A 107 -17.17 -7.46 14.49
N LYS A 108 -16.96 -6.35 15.21
CA LYS A 108 -15.65 -5.80 15.60
C LYS A 108 -14.65 -5.72 14.43
N ILE A 109 -15.09 -5.31 13.23
CA ILE A 109 -14.19 -5.13 12.08
C ILE A 109 -13.88 -3.64 11.86
N ALA A 110 -12.59 -3.31 11.76
CA ALA A 110 -12.05 -2.00 11.42
C ALA A 110 -11.42 -2.06 10.02
N LEU A 111 -11.91 -1.24 9.09
CA LEU A 111 -11.42 -1.21 7.70
C LEU A 111 -10.79 0.14 7.36
N PHE A 112 -9.54 0.08 6.88
CA PHE A 112 -8.74 1.22 6.43
C PHE A 112 -8.60 1.24 4.91
N VAL A 113 -8.61 2.43 4.31
CA VAL A 113 -8.45 2.63 2.87
C VAL A 113 -7.11 3.31 2.58
N HIS A 114 -6.04 2.52 2.51
CA HIS A 114 -4.67 3.04 2.41
C HIS A 114 -4.28 3.46 0.99
N GLY A 115 -3.84 4.72 0.86
CA GLY A 115 -3.11 5.17 -0.31
C GLY A 115 -1.72 4.52 -0.37
N CYS A 116 -1.44 3.73 -1.41
CA CYS A 116 -0.18 3.00 -1.60
C CYS A 116 1.05 3.91 -1.51
N PHE A 117 0.93 5.16 -1.99
CA PHE A 117 1.99 6.16 -1.83
C PHE A 117 2.26 6.51 -0.36
N TRP A 118 1.22 6.72 0.46
CA TRP A 118 1.38 7.22 1.83
C TRP A 118 1.74 6.14 2.86
N HIS A 119 1.23 4.91 2.66
CA HIS A 119 1.40 3.78 3.58
C HIS A 119 2.32 2.67 3.01
N ARG A 120 3.01 2.93 1.90
CA ARG A 120 4.09 2.07 1.33
C ARG A 120 3.65 0.64 0.98
N HIS A 121 2.64 0.49 0.12
CA HIS A 121 2.24 -0.84 -0.36
C HIS A 121 3.41 -1.55 -1.07
N HIS A 122 3.86 -2.68 -0.51
CA HIS A 122 4.97 -3.47 -1.05
C HIS A 122 4.70 -3.93 -2.49
N GLY A 123 5.73 -3.94 -3.34
CA GLY A 123 5.63 -4.28 -4.77
C GLY A 123 4.77 -3.34 -5.65
N CYS A 124 4.08 -2.35 -5.07
CA CYS A 124 3.07 -1.59 -5.81
C CYS A 124 3.68 -0.46 -6.66
N LYS A 125 3.32 -0.43 -7.95
CA LYS A 125 3.77 0.58 -8.93
C LYS A 125 3.35 2.02 -8.59
N THR A 126 2.39 2.26 -7.69
CA THR A 126 2.04 3.63 -7.21
C THR A 126 2.76 4.02 -5.91
N ALA A 127 3.42 3.09 -5.21
CA ALA A 127 4.22 3.36 -4.01
C ALA A 127 5.61 3.95 -4.35
N THR A 128 5.68 4.90 -5.28
CA THR A 128 6.94 5.51 -5.72
C THR A 128 7.56 6.41 -4.64
N THR A 129 8.88 6.58 -4.64
CA THR A 129 9.59 7.52 -3.75
C THR A 129 9.98 8.77 -4.54
N PRO A 130 9.67 10.00 -4.06
CA PRO A 130 10.10 11.22 -4.74
C PRO A 130 11.63 11.37 -4.77
N LYS A 131 12.17 11.77 -5.92
CA LYS A 131 13.61 12.00 -6.12
C LYS A 131 14.15 13.25 -5.41
N SER A 132 13.27 14.15 -4.93
CA SER A 132 13.63 15.38 -4.23
C SER A 132 13.22 15.31 -2.76
N ASN A 133 14.12 15.77 -1.87
CA ASN A 133 13.99 15.68 -0.41
C ASN A 133 13.78 14.24 0.11
N THR A 134 14.51 13.27 -0.46
CA THR A 134 14.32 11.83 -0.22
C THR A 134 14.47 11.44 1.26
N ALA A 135 15.36 12.08 2.01
CA ALA A 135 15.51 11.84 3.45
C ALA A 135 14.23 12.15 4.24
N TYR A 136 13.59 13.31 3.99
CA TYR A 136 12.29 13.65 4.58
C TYR A 136 11.21 12.65 4.19
N TRP A 137 11.15 12.23 2.92
CA TRP A 137 10.15 11.28 2.45
C TRP A 137 10.33 9.90 3.11
N ASN A 138 11.54 9.37 3.15
CA ASN A 138 11.84 8.10 3.82
C ASN A 138 11.49 8.16 5.33
N ALA A 139 11.90 9.22 6.02
CA ALA A 139 11.57 9.43 7.44
C ALA A 139 10.07 9.72 7.69
N LYS A 140 9.31 10.17 6.69
CA LYS A 140 7.84 10.31 6.75
C LYS A 140 7.13 8.99 6.49
N PHE A 141 7.61 8.21 5.52
CA PHE A 141 7.07 6.90 5.19
C PHE A 141 7.28 5.88 6.31
N ALA A 142 8.49 5.82 6.90
CA ALA A 142 8.78 4.97 8.05
C ALA A 142 7.84 5.28 9.23
N ARG A 143 7.68 6.56 9.59
CA ARG A 143 6.72 7.02 10.62
C ARG A 143 5.24 6.89 10.24
N ASN A 144 4.91 6.49 9.02
CA ASN A 144 3.55 6.09 8.65
C ASN A 144 3.38 4.60 8.92
N VAL A 145 4.21 3.76 8.29
CA VAL A 145 4.19 2.30 8.47
C VAL A 145 4.25 1.92 9.96
N GLU A 146 5.14 2.55 10.73
CA GLU A 146 5.23 2.35 12.19
C GLU A 146 3.90 2.66 12.92
N ARG A 147 3.24 3.76 12.56
CA ARG A 147 1.94 4.13 13.15
C ARG A 147 0.83 3.18 12.70
N ASP A 148 0.89 2.70 11.47
CA ASP A 148 -0.08 1.77 10.90
C ASP A 148 0.03 0.42 11.64
N CYS A 149 1.25 -0.10 11.85
CA CYS A 149 1.50 -1.29 12.67
C CYS A 149 1.08 -1.12 14.14
N GLN A 150 1.42 0.00 14.78
CA GLN A 150 0.97 0.31 16.15
C GLN A 150 -0.57 0.41 16.25
N THR A 151 -1.21 0.96 15.22
CA THR A 151 -2.67 1.08 15.11
C THR A 151 -3.32 -0.29 15.00
N GLU A 152 -2.78 -1.16 14.14
CA GLU A 152 -3.27 -2.52 13.95
C GLU A 152 -3.13 -3.35 15.22
N ALA A 153 -1.95 -3.36 15.86
CA ALA A 153 -1.74 -4.06 17.13
C ALA A 153 -2.71 -3.56 18.23
N ALA A 154 -2.90 -2.25 18.36
CA ALA A 154 -3.83 -1.66 19.35
C ALA A 154 -5.32 -1.92 19.04
N LEU A 155 -5.66 -2.31 17.81
CA LEU A 155 -7.00 -2.78 17.42
C LEU A 155 -7.16 -4.27 17.71
N GLN A 156 -6.20 -5.10 17.30
CA GLN A 156 -6.17 -6.54 17.54
C GLN A 156 -6.22 -6.85 19.05
N GLN A 157 -5.45 -6.13 19.88
CA GLN A 157 -5.50 -6.22 21.35
C GLN A 157 -6.87 -5.89 21.95
N LYS A 158 -7.71 -5.11 21.24
CA LYS A 158 -9.09 -4.79 21.65
C LYS A 158 -10.12 -5.75 21.05
N GLY A 159 -9.66 -6.85 20.45
CA GLY A 159 -10.48 -7.84 19.77
C GLY A 159 -11.10 -7.34 18.48
N TRP A 160 -10.45 -6.41 17.77
CA TRP A 160 -10.88 -5.94 16.44
C TRP A 160 -10.09 -6.62 15.32
N GLN A 161 -10.81 -7.21 14.36
CA GLN A 161 -10.22 -7.63 13.09
C GLN A 161 -9.91 -6.37 12.27
N VAL A 162 -8.69 -6.30 11.72
CA VAL A 162 -8.26 -5.21 10.86
C VAL A 162 -8.29 -5.67 9.40
N ILE A 163 -8.83 -4.84 8.51
CA ILE A 163 -8.83 -5.09 7.06
C ILE A 163 -8.28 -3.84 6.37
N VAL A 164 -7.23 -4.01 5.56
CA VAL A 164 -6.72 -2.97 4.68
C VAL A 164 -7.28 -3.16 3.27
N VAL A 165 -7.68 -2.05 2.64
CA VAL A 165 -7.96 -1.96 1.21
C VAL A 165 -7.03 -0.90 0.61
N TRP A 166 -6.21 -1.30 -0.36
CA TRP A 166 -5.23 -0.44 -1.00
C TRP A 166 -5.80 0.30 -2.21
N GLU A 167 -5.40 1.56 -2.43
CA GLU A 167 -5.87 2.38 -3.57
C GLU A 167 -5.70 1.70 -4.95
N CYS A 168 -4.76 0.77 -5.09
CA CYS A 168 -4.49 0.07 -6.35
C CYS A 168 -5.46 -1.08 -6.63
N GLU A 169 -6.05 -1.70 -5.59
CA GLU A 169 -7.07 -2.76 -5.74
C GLU A 169 -8.36 -2.21 -6.38
N LEU A 170 -8.61 -0.91 -6.24
CA LEU A 170 -9.72 -0.21 -6.89
C LEU A 170 -9.63 -0.15 -8.42
N LYS A 171 -8.57 -0.71 -9.03
CA LYS A 171 -8.45 -0.95 -10.47
C LYS A 171 -9.02 -2.29 -10.91
N GLN A 172 -9.34 -3.19 -9.98
CA GLN A 172 -9.80 -4.56 -10.18
C GLN A 172 -10.98 -4.81 -9.22
N LEU A 173 -12.07 -4.07 -9.43
CA LEU A 173 -13.17 -3.96 -8.47
C LEU A 173 -13.88 -5.29 -8.22
N GLU A 174 -13.90 -6.20 -9.19
CA GLU A 174 -14.47 -7.54 -9.14
C GLU A 174 -13.66 -8.43 -8.19
N GLN A 175 -12.33 -8.38 -8.29
CA GLN A 175 -11.42 -9.13 -7.41
C GLN A 175 -11.47 -8.58 -5.99
N LEU A 176 -11.50 -7.25 -5.83
CA LEU A 176 -11.70 -6.61 -4.52
C LEU A 176 -13.08 -6.94 -3.93
N ALA A 177 -14.14 -7.03 -4.75
CA ALA A 177 -15.47 -7.43 -4.30
C ALA A 177 -15.46 -8.87 -3.77
N ALA A 178 -14.89 -9.81 -4.52
CA ALA A 178 -14.75 -11.20 -4.08
C ALA A 178 -13.92 -11.31 -2.79
N ARG A 179 -12.79 -10.58 -2.69
CA ARG A 179 -11.97 -10.52 -1.46
C ARG A 179 -12.75 -9.98 -0.27
N LEU A 180 -13.56 -8.94 -0.46
CA LEU A 180 -14.38 -8.35 0.62
C LEU A 180 -15.55 -9.24 1.01
N ILE A 181 -16.20 -9.94 0.07
CA ILE A 181 -17.24 -10.93 0.37
C ILE A 181 -16.68 -12.06 1.24
N ASN A 182 -15.47 -12.54 0.94
CA ASN A 182 -14.87 -13.66 1.66
C ASN A 182 -14.26 -13.26 3.02
N THR A 183 -13.90 -11.98 3.23
CA THR A 183 -13.29 -11.50 4.49
C THR A 183 -14.26 -10.78 5.44
N LEU A 184 -15.38 -10.27 4.93
CA LEU A 184 -16.46 -9.68 5.73
C LEU A 184 -17.63 -10.69 5.82
N PRO A 185 -17.87 -11.37 6.95
CA PRO A 185 -18.99 -12.30 7.06
C PRO A 185 -20.32 -11.61 6.74
N ARG A 186 -21.24 -12.32 6.10
CA ARG A 186 -22.56 -11.78 5.72
C ARG A 186 -23.46 -11.59 6.94
N VAL A 187 -24.61 -10.94 6.76
CA VAL A 187 -25.58 -10.72 7.86
C VAL A 187 -26.24 -12.05 8.23
N ASP A 188 -26.48 -12.86 7.22
CA ASP A 188 -27.28 -14.09 7.23
C ASP A 188 -26.51 -15.30 7.79
N SER A 189 -25.23 -15.11 8.15
CA SER A 189 -24.29 -16.17 8.58
C SER A 189 -24.00 -16.15 10.09
N LEU A 190 -24.79 -15.44 10.90
CA LEU A 190 -24.53 -15.23 12.33
C LEU A 190 -25.77 -15.39 13.24
N ASN A 191 -26.84 -16.03 12.76
CA ASN A 191 -27.91 -16.60 13.60
C ASN A 191 -28.83 -17.52 12.76
N LEU A 192 -28.34 -18.72 12.50
CA LEU A 192 -29.15 -19.92 12.32
C LEU A 192 -28.54 -20.96 13.26
N PRO A 193 -29.24 -21.40 14.33
CA PRO A 193 -28.95 -22.69 14.92
C PRO A 193 -29.17 -23.74 13.84
N GLU A 194 -28.26 -24.71 13.70
CA GLU A 194 -28.31 -25.70 12.63
C GLU A 194 -29.42 -26.77 12.87
N ASP A 195 -30.12 -26.67 14.00
CA ASP A 195 -31.10 -27.63 14.52
C ASP A 195 -32.52 -27.05 14.75
N ILE A 196 -32.95 -25.99 14.03
CA ILE A 196 -34.35 -25.52 14.14
C ILE A 196 -35.28 -26.46 13.36
N ASP A 197 -36.12 -27.17 14.11
CA ASP A 197 -37.29 -27.89 13.61
C ASP A 197 -38.38 -26.88 13.14
N ASP A 198 -38.57 -26.81 11.81
CA ASP A 198 -39.56 -25.94 11.15
C ASP A 198 -40.99 -26.10 11.70
N SER A 199 -41.33 -27.25 12.29
CA SER A 199 -42.67 -27.48 12.85
C SER A 199 -42.98 -26.59 14.07
N GLN A 200 -41.96 -26.16 14.83
CA GLN A 200 -42.14 -25.35 16.04
C GLN A 200 -42.43 -23.88 15.72
N LEU A 201 -41.80 -23.33 14.68
CA LEU A 201 -41.96 -21.93 14.26
C LEU A 201 -43.40 -21.57 13.85
N VAL A 202 -44.13 -22.53 13.29
CA VAL A 202 -45.53 -22.33 12.86
C VAL A 202 -46.49 -22.31 14.06
N ALA A 203 -46.21 -23.09 15.11
CA ALA A 203 -47.07 -23.18 16.29
C ALA A 203 -47.04 -21.90 17.15
N GLU A 204 -45.84 -21.38 17.46
CA GLU A 204 -45.70 -20.18 18.28
C GLU A 204 -46.30 -18.95 17.60
N THR A 205 -46.06 -18.79 16.29
CA THR A 205 -46.54 -17.62 15.53
C THR A 205 -48.07 -17.55 15.47
N GLN A 206 -48.76 -18.69 15.34
CA GLN A 206 -50.22 -18.74 15.38
C GLN A 206 -50.78 -18.43 16.79
N ALA A 207 -50.18 -18.99 17.85
CA ALA A 207 -50.61 -18.72 19.23
C ALA A 207 -50.43 -17.24 19.63
N VAL A 208 -49.29 -16.63 19.26
CA VAL A 208 -49.01 -15.20 19.50
C VAL A 208 -49.90 -14.29 18.66
N TYR A 209 -50.35 -14.70 17.48
CA TYR A 209 -51.29 -13.93 16.66
C TYR A 209 -52.73 -14.01 17.21
N ALA A 210 -53.21 -15.21 17.53
CA ALA A 210 -54.55 -15.42 18.09
C ALA A 210 -54.75 -14.69 19.43
N SER A 211 -53.75 -14.73 20.32
CA SER A 211 -53.78 -14.05 21.63
C SER A 211 -53.66 -12.52 21.58
N ARG A 212 -53.31 -11.95 20.42
CA ARG A 212 -53.44 -10.51 20.14
C ARG A 212 -54.83 -10.14 19.64
N LEU A 213 -55.40 -10.94 18.73
CA LEU A 213 -56.77 -10.73 18.25
C LEU A 213 -57.81 -10.83 19.37
N SER A 214 -57.62 -11.75 20.33
CA SER A 214 -58.52 -11.90 21.48
C SER A 214 -58.41 -10.79 22.54
N LYS A 215 -57.49 -9.82 22.38
CA LYS A 215 -57.26 -8.68 23.29
C LYS A 215 -57.59 -7.33 22.65
N SER A 216 -58.29 -7.33 21.52
CA SER A 216 -58.69 -6.14 20.74
C SER A 216 -60.21 -5.92 20.74
N ARG A 217 -60.88 -6.25 21.85
CA ARG A 217 -62.30 -6.03 22.13
C ARG A 217 -62.47 -5.59 23.58
#